data_AF-A0AAD4BPU5-F1
#
_entry.id   AF-A0AAD4BPU5-F1
#
_cell.length_a   1.000
_cell.length_b   1.000
_cell.length_c   1.000
_cell.angle_alpha   90.00
_cell.angle_beta   90.00
_cell.angle_gamma   90.00
#
_symmetry.space_group_name_H-M   'P 1'
#
loop_
_entity.id
_entity.type
_entity.pdbx_description
1 polymer ?
#
loop_
_entity_poly.entity_id
_entity_poly.type
_entity_poly.pdbx_seq_one_letter_code
_entity_poly.pdbx_strand_id
1 'polypeptide(L)' 'ARTVPDLAEELDIPELPTLIRRFLYDQLHPDADVPLQQMPVYGGRLNVFHSAMATFFAPSDPSEIGSMYREHIRATPS' A
#
# COMPACT_ATOMS: atom_id res chain seq x y z
N ALA A 1 -16.58 -2.77 5.32
CA ALA A 1 -15.90 -2.71 4.02
C ALA A 1 -16.14 -1.34 3.43
N ARG A 2 -15.08 -0.59 3.09
CA ARG A 2 -15.19 0.75 2.50
C ARG A 2 -15.12 0.66 0.97
N THR A 3 -15.82 1.56 0.28
CA THR A 3 -15.67 1.71 -1.17
C THR A 3 -14.49 2.62 -1.49
N VAL A 4 -13.99 2.57 -2.72
CA VAL A 4 -12.88 3.42 -3.16
C VAL A 4 -13.27 4.91 -3.16
N PRO A 5 -14.45 5.33 -3.68
CA PRO A 5 -14.87 6.74 -3.63
C PRO A 5 -14.97 7.29 -2.20
N ASP A 6 -15.59 6.56 -1.28
CA ASP A 6 -15.76 7.03 0.10
C ASP A 6 -14.40 7.26 0.78
N LEU A 7 -13.44 6.37 0.53
CA LEU A 7 -12.08 6.50 1.08
C LEU A 7 -11.29 7.63 0.41
N ALA A 8 -11.54 7.90 -0.87
CA ALA A 8 -10.92 9.01 -1.59
C ALA A 8 -11.34 10.36 -0.98
N GLU A 9 -12.62 10.49 -0.63
CA GLU A 9 -13.16 11.67 0.06
C GLU A 9 -12.62 11.77 1.49
N GLU A 10 -12.62 10.69 2.26
CA GLU A 10 -12.11 10.65 3.64
C GLU A 10 -10.62 11.07 3.74
N LEU A 11 -9.81 10.68 2.76
CA LEU A 11 -8.37 10.96 2.74
C LEU A 11 -8.00 12.26 2.02
N ASP A 12 -8.96 12.94 1.40
CA ASP A 12 -8.73 14.08 0.48
C ASP A 12 -7.76 13.73 -0.67
N ILE A 13 -7.93 12.52 -1.25
CA ILE A 13 -7.13 12.01 -2.37
C ILE A 13 -8.06 11.64 -3.52
N PRO A 14 -8.48 12.60 -4.35
CA PRO A 14 -9.40 12.34 -5.47
C PRO A 14 -8.80 11.37 -6.50
N GLU A 15 -7.47 11.30 -6.63
CA GLU A 15 -6.81 10.35 -7.54
C GLU A 15 -6.67 8.92 -6.98
N LEU A 16 -7.17 8.63 -5.77
CA LEU A 16 -7.06 7.30 -5.14
C LEU A 16 -7.52 6.14 -6.05
N PRO A 17 -8.64 6.23 -6.81
CA PRO A 17 -9.00 5.18 -7.77
C PRO A 17 -7.95 4.93 -8.83
N THR A 18 -7.26 5.98 -9.28
CA THR A 18 -6.17 5.91 -10.26
C THR A 18 -4.94 5.25 -9.68
N LEU A 19 -4.57 5.62 -8.45
CA LEU A 19 -3.43 5.06 -7.74
C LEU A 19 -3.61 3.56 -7.48
N ILE A 20 -4.79 3.14 -7.03
CA ILE A 20 -5.09 1.72 -6.79
C ILE A 20 -4.99 0.92 -8.09
N ARG A 21 -5.56 1.42 -9.19
CA ARG A 21 -5.51 0.70 -10.47
C ARG A 21 -4.06 0.50 -10.94
N ARG A 22 -3.24 1.54 -10.84
CA ARG A 22 -1.84 1.50 -11.29
C ARG A 22 -1.04 0.56 -10.41
N PHE A 23 -1.16 0.69 -9.09
CA PHE A 23 -0.51 -0.20 -8.13
C PHE A 23 -0.84 -1.68 -8.39
N LEU A 24 -2.13 -2.00 -8.57
CA LEU A 24 -2.54 -3.38 -8.85
C LEU A 24 -2.01 -3.88 -10.19
N TYR A 25 -2.00 -3.02 -11.21
CA TYR A 25 -1.48 -3.39 -12.52
C TYR A 25 0.03 -3.66 -12.46
N ASP A 26 0.80 -2.77 -11.83
CA ASP A 26 2.26 -2.91 -11.67
C ASP A 26 2.62 -4.20 -10.90
N GLN A 27 1.79 -4.62 -9.93
CA GLN A 27 1.99 -5.87 -9.18
C GLN A 27 1.64 -7.13 -9.98
N LEU A 28 0.60 -7.07 -10.83
CA LEU A 28 0.10 -8.22 -11.60
C LEU A 28 0.81 -8.42 -12.95
N HIS A 29 1.40 -7.34 -13.49
CA HIS A 29 2.02 -7.30 -14.80
C HIS A 29 3.37 -6.56 -14.76
N PRO A 30 4.39 -7.10 -14.05
CA PRO A 30 5.66 -6.40 -13.82
C PRO A 30 6.45 -6.06 -15.09
N ASP A 31 6.21 -6.79 -16.19
CA ASP A 31 6.89 -6.60 -17.47
C ASP A 31 6.06 -5.81 -18.50
N ALA A 32 4.85 -5.37 -18.14
CA ALA A 32 3.94 -4.70 -19.08
C ALA A 32 3.89 -3.19 -18.83
N ASP A 33 4.29 -2.41 -19.83
CA ASP A 33 4.10 -0.96 -19.85
C ASP A 33 2.88 -0.61 -20.71
N VAL A 34 1.74 -0.40 -20.05
CA VAL A 34 0.45 -0.19 -20.71
C VAL A 34 -0.16 1.14 -20.25
N PRO A 35 -0.75 1.96 -21.15
CA PRO A 35 -1.41 3.20 -20.76
C PRO A 35 -2.55 2.98 -19.76
N LEU A 36 -2.73 3.95 -18.85
CA LEU A 36 -3.73 3.93 -17.77
C LEU A 36 -5.16 3.62 -18.25
N GLN A 37 -5.51 4.04 -19.47
CA GLN A 37 -6.83 3.86 -20.08
C GLN A 37 -7.18 2.40 -20.34
N GLN A 38 -6.18 1.52 -20.46
CA GLN A 38 -6.37 0.09 -20.70
C GLN A 38 -6.35 -0.72 -19.40
N MET A 39 -6.02 -0.09 -18.27
CA MET A 39 -6.00 -0.74 -16.96
C MET A 39 -7.43 -0.85 -16.40
N PRO A 40 -7.82 -2.02 -15.87
CA PRO A 40 -9.15 -2.21 -15.29
C PRO A 40 -9.35 -1.35 -14.03
N VAL A 41 -10.57 -0.86 -13.81
CA VAL A 41 -10.93 -0.13 -12.60
C VAL A 41 -11.16 -1.12 -11.46
N TYR A 42 -10.61 -0.81 -10.28
CA TYR A 42 -10.83 -1.61 -9.08
C TYR A 42 -12.16 -1.20 -8.41
N GLY A 43 -13.13 -2.11 -8.41
CA GLY A 43 -14.43 -1.96 -7.73
C GLY A 43 -14.59 -2.85 -6.48
N GLY A 44 -13.48 -3.39 -5.96
CA GLY A 44 -13.50 -4.30 -4.82
C GLY A 44 -13.66 -3.59 -3.47
N ARG A 45 -13.68 -4.38 -2.39
CA ARG A 45 -13.76 -3.89 -1.01
C ARG A 45 -12.38 -3.51 -0.50
N LEU A 46 -12.27 -2.36 0.16
CA LEU A 46 -11.04 -1.94 0.84
C LEU A 46 -11.08 -2.25 2.34
N ASN A 47 -9.93 -2.70 2.84
CA ASN A 47 -9.62 -2.82 4.26
C ASN A 47 -8.52 -1.80 4.57
N VAL A 48 -8.71 -1.02 5.62
CA VAL A 48 -7.77 0.04 6.03
C VAL A 48 -7.17 -0.37 7.36
N PHE A 49 -5.85 -0.30 7.45
CA PHE A 49 -5.10 -0.58 8.67
C PHE A 49 -4.34 0.68 9.08
N HIS A 50 -4.51 1.12 10.32
CA HIS A 50 -3.82 2.29 10.86
C HIS A 50 -2.41 1.99 11.35
N SER A 51 -1.94 0.76 11.16
CA SER A 51 -0.55 0.42 11.46
C SER A 51 -0.09 -0.79 10.67
N ALA A 52 1.21 -0.84 10.40
CA ALA A 52 1.89 -1.95 9.77
C ALA A 52 3.17 -2.27 10.55
N MET A 53 3.61 -3.52 10.48
CA MET A 53 4.81 -3.97 11.17
C MET A 53 5.81 -4.49 10.14
N ALA A 54 6.96 -3.83 10.04
CA ALA A 54 8.04 -4.24 9.15
C ALA A 54 9.05 -5.04 9.97
N THR A 55 9.34 -6.27 9.52
CA THR A 55 10.39 -7.08 10.14
C THR A 55 11.50 -7.29 9.12
N PHE A 56 12.72 -6.87 9.43
CA PHE A 56 13.84 -6.91 8.50
C PHE A 56 15.15 -7.29 9.20
N PHE A 57 16.11 -7.75 8.42
CA PHE A 57 17.45 -8.07 8.90
C PHE A 57 18.36 -6.85 8.69
N ALA A 58 19.03 -6.40 9.76
CA ALA A 58 19.96 -5.27 9.69
C ALA A 58 21.37 -5.76 10.06
N PRO A 59 22.20 -6.15 9.07
CA PRO A 59 23.51 -6.75 9.32
C PRO A 59 24.51 -5.82 10.02
N SER A 60 24.29 -4.51 9.93
CA SER A 60 25.21 -3.47 10.38
C SER A 60 24.99 -2.99 11.82
N ASP A 61 23.94 -3.45 12.50
CA ASP A 61 23.64 -3.05 13.87
C ASP A 61 24.20 -4.10 14.86
N PRO A 62 25.11 -3.75 15.78
CA PRO A 62 25.89 -4.71 16.59
C PRO A 62 25.09 -5.46 17.69
N SER A 63 23.76 -5.47 17.66
CA SER A 63 22.96 -6.32 18.56
C SER A 63 23.01 -7.79 18.11
N GLU A 64 23.97 -8.55 18.62
CA GLU A 64 24.05 -10.00 18.41
C GLU A 64 23.08 -10.76 19.33
N ILE A 65 21.97 -11.24 18.75
CA ILE A 65 21.51 -12.65 18.62
C ILE A 65 20.32 -12.57 17.66
N GLY A 66 20.53 -12.99 16.41
CA GLY A 66 19.47 -13.15 15.39
C GLY A 66 19.18 -11.96 14.47
N SER A 67 19.87 -10.82 14.61
CA SER A 67 19.83 -9.57 13.80
C SER A 67 18.50 -9.24 13.09
N MET A 68 17.37 -9.55 13.72
CA MET A 68 16.03 -9.36 13.19
C MET A 68 15.37 -8.20 13.94
N TYR A 69 15.07 -7.14 13.19
CA TYR A 69 14.47 -5.91 13.69
C TYR A 69 13.00 -5.88 13.36
N ARG A 70 12.21 -5.28 14.24
CA ARG A 70 10.76 -5.12 14.07
C ARG A 70 10.36 -3.68 14.34
N GLU A 71 9.96 -2.98 13.29
CA GLU A 71 9.48 -1.61 13.36
C GLU A 71 7.97 -1.54 13.24
N HIS A 72 7.33 -0.70 14.06
CA HIS A 72 5.88 -0.46 14.04
C HIS A 72 5.60 0.90 13.41
N ILE A 73 5.09 0.89 12.19
CA ILE A 73 4.67 2.10 11.46
C ILE A 73 3.21 2.35 11.80
N ARG A 74 2.89 3.56 12.28
CA ARG A 74 1.52 3.94 12.67
C ARG A 74 1.07 5.16 11.90
N ALA A 75 -0.16 5.12 11.41
CA ALA A 75 -0.86 6.29 10.91
C ALA A 75 -1.55 7.00 12.08
N THR A 76 -1.56 8.33 12.06
CA THR A 76 -2.35 9.17 12.96
C THR A 76 -3.50 9.78 12.16
N PRO A 77 -4.60 9.05 11.95
CA PRO A 77 -5.79 9.62 11.31
C PRO A 77 -6.32 10.76 12.19
N SER A 78 -6.66 11.90 11.56
CA SER A 78 -7.23 13.09 12.18
C SER A 78 -8.74 13.00 12.35
#